data_AF-A0A958H9A5-F1
#
_entry.id   AF-A0A958H9A5-F1
#
_cell.length_a   1.000
_cell.length_b   1.000
_cell.length_c   1.000
_cell.angle_alpha   90.00
_cell.angle_beta   90.00
_cell.angle_gamma   90.00
#
_symmetry.space_group_name_H-M   'P 1'
#
loop_
_entity.id
_entity.type
_entity.pdbx_description
1 polymer ?
#
loop_
_entity_poly.entity_id
_entity_poly.type
_entity_poly.pdbx_seq_one_letter_code
_entity_poly.pdbx_strand_id
1 'polypeptide(L)'
;QAFVDNLVAAVSAGGPAVVVIALRADFYAHCGEYAGLRDLLESRQVYIGPMNEEELRLAISEPARLGGWTFEPGLVDFLLQEVGNEPGALPLLSHALLETWQHRRGRMMTLAGYSETGGVRGAIARTAERVLQGLAPQGQIIARNIFLRLTELGAATQETRRRASLAELTPRPEQATAVEQVLKTLVDARLVVTSDDSA
;
A
#
# COMPACT_ATOMS: atom_id res chain seq x y z
N GLN A 1 21.81 12.21 8.18
CA GLN A 1 22.64 12.19 9.41
C GLN A 1 22.00 12.99 10.55
N ALA A 2 21.92 14.32 10.49
CA ALA A 2 21.38 15.16 11.58
C ALA A 2 19.99 14.75 12.10
N PHE A 3 19.09 14.28 11.23
CA PHE A 3 17.78 13.77 11.65
C PHE A 3 17.87 12.56 12.60
N VAL A 4 18.72 11.58 12.28
CA VAL A 4 18.88 10.36 13.09
C VAL A 4 19.54 10.69 14.42
N ASP A 5 20.56 11.55 14.40
CA ASP A 5 21.27 11.98 15.61
C ASP A 5 20.33 12.71 16.58
N ASN A 6 19.43 13.55 16.05
CA ASN A 6 18.40 14.23 16.86
C ASN A 6 17.40 13.24 17.49
N LEU A 7 16.99 12.20 16.77
CA LEU A 7 16.10 11.15 17.33
C LEU A 7 16.80 10.40 18.47
N VAL A 8 18.05 10.01 18.28
CA VAL A 8 18.86 9.32 19.30
C VAL A 8 19.06 10.22 20.52
N ALA A 9 19.39 11.50 20.31
CA ALA A 9 19.56 12.47 21.39
C ALA A 9 18.26 12.67 22.20
N ALA A 10 17.11 12.74 21.52
CA ALA A 10 15.81 12.94 22.17
C ALA A 10 15.45 11.83 23.18
N VAL A 11 15.86 10.59 22.91
CA VAL A 11 15.59 9.43 23.80
C VAL A 11 16.72 9.14 24.79
N SER A 12 17.96 9.55 24.48
CA SER A 12 19.13 9.28 25.33
C SER A 12 19.23 10.23 26.52
N ALA A 13 18.63 11.42 26.43
CA ALA A 13 18.72 12.46 27.46
C ALA A 13 17.77 12.25 28.66
N GLY A 14 17.01 11.13 28.73
CA GLY A 14 15.99 10.92 29.76
C GLY A 14 14.86 11.96 29.70
N GLY A 15 14.68 12.60 28.55
CA GLY A 15 13.65 13.61 28.32
C GLY A 15 12.24 13.00 28.25
N PRO A 16 11.20 13.84 28.21
CA PRO A 16 9.80 13.38 28.18
C PRO A 16 9.37 12.76 26.84
N ALA A 17 10.27 12.70 25.85
CA ALA A 17 9.95 12.27 24.50
C ALA A 17 9.96 10.74 24.38
N VAL A 18 8.89 10.18 23.81
CA VAL A 18 8.81 8.78 23.39
C VAL A 18 8.90 8.74 21.87
N VAL A 19 9.85 7.99 21.34
CA VAL A 19 10.03 7.80 19.90
C VAL A 19 9.63 6.39 19.53
N VAL A 20 8.69 6.27 18.60
CA VAL A 20 8.29 5.00 17.98
C VAL A 20 8.67 5.05 16.51
N ILE A 21 9.44 4.08 16.05
CA ILE A 21 9.87 3.98 14.65
C ILE A 21 9.24 2.73 14.05
N ALA A 22 8.52 2.91 12.94
CA ALA A 22 8.07 1.81 12.11
C ALA A 22 9.07 1.64 10.95
N LEU A 23 9.71 0.48 10.88
CA LEU A 23 10.73 0.15 9.90
C LEU A 23 10.34 -1.14 9.18
N ARG A 24 10.43 -1.14 7.85
CA ARG A 24 10.31 -2.39 7.09
C ARG A 24 11.60 -3.18 7.21
N ALA A 25 11.50 -4.51 7.27
CA ALA A 25 12.63 -5.41 7.50
C ALA A 25 13.77 -5.24 6.47
N ASP A 26 13.47 -4.92 5.22
CA ASP A 26 14.44 -4.69 4.15
C ASP A 26 15.29 -3.43 4.34
N PHE A 27 14.80 -2.44 5.11
CA PHE A 27 15.55 -1.22 5.45
C PHE A 27 16.39 -1.37 6.74
N TYR A 28 16.28 -2.50 7.45
CA TYR A 28 17.02 -2.74 8.69
C TYR A 28 18.54 -2.63 8.51
N ALA A 29 19.05 -3.16 7.40
CA ALA A 29 20.49 -3.12 7.11
C ALA A 29 21.02 -1.68 6.98
N HIS A 30 20.22 -0.75 6.46
CA HIS A 30 20.62 0.66 6.26
C HIS A 30 20.74 1.40 7.60
N CYS A 31 20.05 0.95 8.66
CA CYS A 31 20.19 1.51 9.99
C CYS A 31 21.56 1.18 10.62
N GLY A 32 22.26 0.16 10.13
CA GLY A 32 23.59 -0.24 10.61
C GLY A 32 24.67 0.82 10.42
N GLU A 33 24.46 1.79 9.52
CA GLU A 33 25.36 2.93 9.29
C GLU A 33 25.35 3.94 10.45
N TYR A 34 24.37 3.87 11.36
CA TYR A 34 24.17 4.82 12.45
C TYR A 34 24.31 4.10 13.80
N ALA A 35 25.48 4.21 14.44
CA ALA A 35 25.79 3.48 15.68
C ALA A 35 24.72 3.65 16.79
N GLY A 36 24.33 4.89 17.10
CA GLY A 36 23.33 5.15 18.14
C GLY A 36 21.93 4.60 17.80
N LEU A 37 21.55 4.60 16.53
CA LEU A 37 20.27 4.01 16.10
C LEU A 37 20.34 2.48 16.13
N ARG A 38 21.45 1.89 15.70
CA ARG A 38 21.68 0.44 15.74
C ARG A 38 21.53 -0.11 17.16
N ASP A 39 22.18 0.51 18.13
CA ASP A 39 22.16 0.05 19.52
C ASP A 39 20.74 0.15 20.14
N LEU A 40 19.96 1.16 19.74
CA LEU A 40 18.55 1.30 20.14
C LEU A 40 17.64 0.26 19.48
N LEU A 41 17.83 -0.03 18.19
CA LEU A 41 17.06 -1.05 17.47
C LEU A 41 17.32 -2.45 18.02
N GLU A 42 18.58 -2.79 18.30
CA GLU A 42 18.95 -4.10 18.87
C GLU A 42 18.26 -4.35 20.21
N SER A 43 18.18 -3.34 21.07
CA SER A 43 17.67 -3.47 22.43
C SER A 43 16.15 -3.29 22.58
N ARG A 44 15.47 -2.69 21.59
CA ARG A 44 14.04 -2.29 21.70
C ARG A 44 13.17 -2.63 20.50
N GLN A 45 13.60 -3.56 19.64
CA GLN A 45 12.80 -3.99 18.50
C GLN A 45 11.62 -4.88 18.91
N VAL A 46 10.50 -4.66 18.23
CA VAL A 46 9.38 -5.61 18.17
C VAL A 46 9.23 -6.00 16.72
N TYR A 47 9.42 -7.28 16.43
CA TYR A 47 9.22 -7.80 15.08
C TYR A 47 7.72 -8.00 14.83
N ILE A 48 7.20 -7.33 13.80
CA ILE A 48 5.81 -7.51 13.35
C ILE A 48 5.86 -8.40 12.11
N GLY A 49 5.50 -9.67 12.31
CA GLY A 49 5.36 -10.63 11.23
C GLY A 49 4.07 -10.43 10.42
N PRO A 50 3.87 -11.22 9.35
CA PRO A 50 2.56 -11.30 8.69
C PRO A 50 1.50 -11.76 9.70
N MET A 51 0.30 -11.19 9.60
CA MET A 51 -0.83 -11.62 10.42
C MET A 51 -1.15 -13.09 10.14
N ASN A 52 -1.39 -13.86 11.18
CA ASN A 52 -2.03 -15.15 11.04
C ASN A 52 -3.54 -14.99 10.75
N GLU A 53 -4.24 -16.08 10.43
CA GLU A 53 -5.66 -16.03 10.08
C GLU A 53 -6.54 -15.43 11.19
N GLU A 54 -6.23 -15.72 12.47
CA GLU A 54 -6.99 -15.20 13.61
C GLU A 54 -6.77 -13.70 13.81
N GLU A 55 -5.52 -13.23 13.73
CA GLU A 55 -5.18 -11.81 13.75
C GLU A 55 -5.84 -11.05 12.58
N LEU A 56 -5.85 -11.66 11.39
CA LEU A 56 -6.53 -11.09 10.22
C LEU A 56 -8.05 -11.05 10.43
N ARG A 57 -8.65 -12.10 10.99
CA ARG A 57 -10.07 -12.15 11.35
C ARG A 57 -10.42 -11.03 12.33
N LEU A 58 -9.57 -10.79 13.33
CA LEU A 58 -9.73 -9.69 14.28
C LEU A 58 -9.59 -8.33 13.59
N ALA A 59 -8.61 -8.16 12.70
CA ALA A 59 -8.42 -6.93 11.93
C ALA A 59 -9.63 -6.58 11.04
N ILE A 60 -10.40 -7.59 10.59
CA ILE A 60 -11.65 -7.40 9.84
C ILE A 60 -12.83 -7.11 10.79
N SER A 61 -12.98 -7.94 11.83
CA SER A 61 -14.20 -7.99 12.64
C SER A 61 -14.26 -6.94 13.75
N GLU A 62 -13.14 -6.63 14.40
CA GLU A 62 -13.10 -5.68 15.52
C GLU A 62 -13.48 -4.25 15.12
N PRO A 63 -12.99 -3.68 14.00
CA PRO A 63 -13.42 -2.35 13.57
C PRO A 63 -14.94 -2.26 13.34
N ALA A 64 -15.53 -3.31 12.77
CA ALA A 64 -16.97 -3.39 12.57
C ALA A 64 -17.69 -3.44 13.93
N ARG A 65 -17.24 -4.31 14.85
CA ARG A 65 -17.81 -4.44 16.20
C ARG A 65 -17.77 -3.12 16.97
N LEU A 66 -16.64 -2.41 16.96
CA LEU A 66 -16.48 -1.11 17.62
C LEU A 66 -17.38 -0.03 16.98
N GLY A 67 -17.58 -0.09 15.67
CA GLY A 67 -18.55 0.76 14.95
C GLY A 67 -20.01 0.31 15.08
N GLY A 68 -20.27 -0.80 15.77
CA GLY A 68 -21.58 -1.46 15.90
C GLY A 68 -22.12 -2.04 14.59
N TRP A 69 -21.28 -2.28 13.60
CA TRP A 69 -21.62 -2.90 12.33
C TRP A 69 -21.54 -4.43 12.46
N THR A 70 -22.32 -5.13 11.64
CA THR A 70 -22.32 -6.60 11.60
C THR A 70 -21.97 -7.09 10.21
N PHE A 71 -21.38 -8.28 10.13
CA PHE A 71 -21.23 -8.99 8.87
C PHE A 71 -22.37 -9.99 8.69
N GLU A 72 -22.79 -10.19 7.44
CA GLU A 72 -23.58 -11.36 7.06
C GLU A 72 -22.83 -12.65 7.45
N PRO A 73 -23.53 -13.69 7.96
CA PRO A 73 -22.90 -14.95 8.32
C PRO A 73 -22.04 -15.53 7.19
N GLY A 74 -20.80 -15.92 7.51
CA GLY A 74 -19.85 -16.49 6.55
C GLY A 74 -19.10 -15.48 5.68
N LEU A 75 -19.46 -14.20 5.68
CA LEU A 75 -18.75 -13.17 4.89
C LEU A 75 -17.29 -13.00 5.34
N VAL A 76 -17.02 -13.04 6.65
CA VAL A 76 -15.64 -12.91 7.16
C VAL A 76 -14.79 -14.10 6.73
N ASP A 77 -15.31 -15.32 6.83
CA ASP A 77 -14.58 -16.53 6.40
C ASP A 77 -14.34 -16.52 4.89
N PHE A 78 -15.31 -16.05 4.11
CA PHE A 78 -15.15 -15.84 2.68
C PHE A 78 -14.04 -14.83 2.35
N LEU A 79 -13.98 -13.69 3.06
CA LEU A 79 -12.93 -12.68 2.88
C LEU A 79 -11.53 -13.22 3.23
N LEU A 80 -11.43 -14.04 4.28
CA LEU A 80 -10.17 -14.68 4.67
C LEU A 80 -9.66 -15.65 3.59
N GLN A 81 -10.57 -16.41 2.97
CA GLN A 81 -10.23 -17.29 1.85
C GLN A 81 -9.77 -16.52 0.60
N GLU A 82 -10.43 -15.40 0.28
CA GLU A 82 -10.08 -14.55 -0.86
C GLU A 82 -8.71 -13.87 -0.71
N VAL A 83 -8.34 -13.51 0.52
CA VAL A 83 -7.05 -12.90 0.84
C VAL A 83 -5.91 -13.91 0.75
N GLY A 84 -6.13 -15.14 1.26
CA GLY A 84 -5.12 -16.20 1.23
C GLY A 84 -3.77 -15.77 1.83
N ASN A 85 -2.68 -16.30 1.28
CA ASN A 85 -1.30 -15.95 1.66
C ASN A 85 -0.67 -14.92 0.71
N GLU A 86 -1.48 -14.10 0.05
CA GLU A 86 -0.99 -13.17 -0.99
C GLU A 86 -0.26 -11.96 -0.38
N PRO A 87 1.01 -11.71 -0.76
CA PRO A 87 1.71 -10.49 -0.37
C PRO A 87 0.94 -9.24 -0.81
N GLY A 88 0.72 -8.28 0.10
CA GLY A 88 0.04 -7.02 -0.23
C GLY A 88 -1.49 -7.09 -0.30
N ALA A 89 -2.11 -8.17 0.19
CA ALA A 89 -3.57 -8.30 0.20
C ALA A 89 -4.29 -7.39 1.22
N LEU A 90 -3.61 -6.93 2.28
CA LEU A 90 -4.22 -6.11 3.34
C LEU A 90 -4.77 -4.75 2.85
N PRO A 91 -4.03 -3.94 2.05
CA PRO A 91 -4.59 -2.74 1.44
C PRO A 91 -5.82 -3.02 0.57
N LEU A 92 -5.81 -4.10 -0.21
CA LEU A 92 -6.93 -4.50 -1.07
C LEU A 92 -8.16 -4.89 -0.25
N LEU A 93 -7.95 -5.67 0.81
CA LEU A 93 -8.98 -6.06 1.75
C LEU A 93 -9.61 -4.84 2.43
N SER A 94 -8.79 -3.91 2.91
CA SER A 94 -9.26 -2.66 3.53
C SER A 94 -10.13 -1.85 2.57
N HIS A 95 -9.72 -1.74 1.30
CA HIS A 95 -10.52 -1.08 0.27
C HIS A 95 -11.84 -1.82 0.02
N ALA A 96 -11.82 -3.14 -0.16
CA ALA A 96 -13.04 -3.92 -0.39
C ALA A 96 -14.00 -3.86 0.81
N LEU A 97 -13.48 -3.85 2.04
CA LEU A 97 -14.29 -3.66 3.25
C LEU A 97 -14.94 -2.28 3.30
N LEU A 98 -14.20 -1.22 2.95
CA LEU A 98 -14.74 0.13 2.86
C LEU A 98 -15.88 0.23 1.84
N GLU A 99 -15.67 -0.32 0.64
CA GLU A 99 -16.69 -0.32 -0.41
C GLU A 99 -17.91 -1.17 -0.01
N THR A 100 -17.68 -2.36 0.57
CA THR A 100 -18.77 -3.22 1.10
C THR A 100 -19.57 -2.48 2.17
N TRP A 101 -18.90 -1.68 3.00
CA TRP A 101 -19.56 -0.85 4.01
C TRP A 101 -20.38 0.28 3.38
N GLN A 102 -19.94 0.88 2.28
CA GLN A 102 -20.74 1.87 1.54
C GLN A 102 -22.01 1.24 0.93
N HIS A 103 -21.91 0.00 0.45
CA HIS A 103 -23.00 -0.77 -0.16
C HIS A 103 -23.78 -1.65 0.85
N ARG A 104 -23.64 -1.38 2.15
CA ARG A 104 -24.28 -2.17 3.21
C ARG A 104 -25.79 -2.05 3.21
N ARG A 105 -26.47 -3.04 3.81
CA ARG A 105 -27.91 -2.98 4.10
C ARG A 105 -28.12 -2.65 5.58
N GLY A 106 -28.47 -1.39 5.86
CA GLY A 106 -28.64 -0.89 7.22
C GLY A 106 -27.32 -0.93 8.00
N ARG A 107 -27.22 -1.82 9.00
CA ARG A 107 -26.00 -2.04 9.79
C ARG A 107 -25.20 -3.27 9.37
N MET A 108 -25.66 -4.00 8.35
CA MET A 108 -25.07 -5.26 7.91
C MET A 108 -24.29 -5.09 6.62
N MET A 109 -22.99 -5.40 6.66
CA MET A 109 -22.17 -5.64 5.48
C MET A 109 -22.56 -7.00 4.90
N THR A 110 -22.90 -7.03 3.61
CA THR A 110 -23.49 -8.22 2.95
C THR A 110 -22.57 -8.75 1.87
N LEU A 111 -22.68 -10.05 1.59
CA LEU A 111 -21.97 -10.66 0.47
C LEU A 111 -22.39 -10.04 -0.86
N ALA A 112 -23.67 -9.71 -1.01
CA ALA A 112 -24.18 -8.97 -2.18
C ALA A 112 -23.49 -7.62 -2.34
N GLY A 113 -23.39 -6.83 -1.26
CA GLY A 113 -22.67 -5.55 -1.27
C GLY A 113 -21.19 -5.72 -1.63
N TYR A 114 -20.54 -6.77 -1.14
CA TYR A 114 -19.15 -7.10 -1.51
C TYR A 114 -19.00 -7.53 -2.98
N SER A 115 -19.96 -8.30 -3.52
CA SER A 115 -19.96 -8.73 -4.91
C SER A 115 -20.25 -7.59 -5.88
N GLU A 116 -21.07 -6.62 -5.49
CA GLU A 116 -21.32 -5.39 -6.27
C GLU A 116 -20.05 -4.53 -6.38
N THR A 117 -19.22 -4.53 -5.33
CA THR A 117 -17.89 -3.92 -5.34
C THR A 117 -16.86 -4.84 -6.00
N GLY A 118 -17.32 -5.95 -6.61
CA GLY A 118 -16.59 -7.06 -7.20
C GLY A 118 -15.29 -7.44 -6.50
N GLY A 119 -15.36 -7.49 -5.18
CA GLY A 119 -14.38 -8.09 -4.28
C GLY A 119 -13.00 -7.46 -4.16
N VAL A 120 -12.15 -8.12 -3.37
CA VAL A 120 -10.78 -7.71 -3.00
C VAL A 120 -9.91 -7.45 -4.25
N ARG A 121 -9.98 -8.34 -5.24
CA ARG A 121 -9.18 -8.20 -6.48
C ARG A 121 -9.85 -7.31 -7.53
N GLY A 122 -11.17 -7.31 -7.60
CA GLY A 122 -11.86 -6.69 -8.73
C GLY A 122 -12.03 -5.18 -8.62
N ALA A 123 -12.01 -4.56 -7.44
CA ALA A 123 -12.15 -3.09 -7.35
C ALA A 123 -10.98 -2.33 -7.99
N ILE A 124 -9.74 -2.78 -7.74
CA ILE A 124 -8.55 -2.24 -8.42
C ILE A 124 -8.49 -2.72 -9.86
N ALA A 125 -8.69 -4.01 -10.11
CA ALA A 125 -8.63 -4.54 -11.47
C ALA A 125 -9.64 -3.81 -12.38
N ARG A 126 -10.90 -3.61 -11.97
CA ARG A 126 -11.88 -2.87 -12.78
C ARG A 126 -11.51 -1.41 -12.97
N THR A 127 -10.90 -0.76 -11.97
CA THR A 127 -10.48 0.65 -12.11
C THR A 127 -9.28 0.76 -13.04
N ALA A 128 -8.28 -0.10 -12.86
CA ALA A 128 -7.10 -0.20 -13.73
C ALA A 128 -7.49 -0.56 -15.18
N GLU A 129 -8.36 -1.56 -15.34
CA GLU A 129 -8.88 -2.02 -16.63
C GLU A 129 -9.68 -0.91 -17.32
N ARG A 130 -10.59 -0.24 -16.60
CA ARG A 130 -11.37 0.89 -17.15
C ARG A 130 -10.47 2.04 -17.60
N VAL A 131 -9.46 2.38 -16.79
CA VAL A 131 -8.50 3.44 -17.14
C VAL A 131 -7.66 3.04 -18.34
N LEU A 132 -7.14 1.81 -18.36
CA LEU A 132 -6.31 1.31 -19.47
C LEU A 132 -7.11 1.23 -20.77
N GLN A 133 -8.34 0.70 -20.73
CA GLN A 133 -9.24 0.64 -21.89
C GLN A 133 -9.69 2.03 -22.36
N GLY A 134 -9.76 3.02 -21.46
CA GLY A 134 -10.06 4.41 -21.79
C GLY A 134 -8.90 5.16 -22.47
N LEU A 135 -7.68 4.63 -22.42
CA LEU A 135 -6.53 5.21 -23.11
C LEU A 135 -6.52 4.77 -24.59
N ALA A 136 -6.10 5.68 -25.47
CA ALA A 136 -5.78 5.35 -26.86
C ALA A 136 -4.66 4.29 -26.95
N PRO A 137 -4.53 3.54 -28.07
CA PRO A 137 -3.56 2.45 -28.18
C PRO A 137 -2.11 2.84 -27.81
N GLN A 138 -1.69 4.04 -28.21
CA GLN A 138 -0.38 4.60 -27.83
C GLN A 138 -0.27 4.87 -26.32
N GLY A 139 -1.33 5.37 -25.70
CA GLY A 139 -1.42 5.62 -24.26
C GLY A 139 -1.34 4.34 -23.42
N GLN A 140 -1.90 3.23 -23.92
CA GLN A 140 -1.79 1.92 -23.26
C GLN A 140 -0.35 1.40 -23.22
N ILE A 141 0.40 1.58 -24.32
CA ILE A 141 1.83 1.22 -24.39
C ILE A 141 2.63 2.07 -23.39
N ILE A 142 2.34 3.38 -23.32
CA ILE A 142 2.96 4.29 -22.35
C ILE A 142 2.65 3.87 -20.92
N ALA A 143 1.38 3.60 -20.59
CA ALA A 143 0.97 3.15 -19.26
C ALA A 143 1.69 1.87 -18.83
N ARG A 144 1.78 0.87 -19.74
CA ARG A 144 2.52 -0.37 -19.49
C ARG A 144 4.00 -0.10 -19.18
N ASN A 145 4.63 0.78 -19.95
CA ASN A 145 6.03 1.15 -19.75
C ASN A 145 6.25 1.88 -18.42
N ILE A 146 5.32 2.75 -18.02
CA ILE A 146 5.34 3.42 -16.71
C ILE A 146 5.29 2.37 -15.60
N PHE A 147 4.29 1.48 -15.60
CA PHE A 147 4.15 0.45 -14.58
C PHE A 147 5.39 -0.46 -14.49
N LEU A 148 5.93 -0.91 -15.63
CA LEU A 148 7.15 -1.73 -15.66
C LEU A 148 8.38 -1.04 -15.05
N ARG A 149 8.45 0.30 -15.11
CA ARG A 149 9.57 1.09 -14.55
C ARG A 149 9.36 1.43 -13.08
N LEU A 150 8.12 1.41 -12.61
CA LEU A 150 7.72 1.57 -11.21
C LEU A 150 7.75 0.23 -10.44
N THR A 151 7.93 -0.90 -11.14
CA THR A 151 8.13 -2.23 -10.56
C THR A 151 9.60 -2.61 -10.57
N GLU A 152 10.19 -2.94 -9.42
CA GLU A 152 11.47 -3.63 -9.36
C GLU A 152 11.26 -5.15 -9.43
N LEU A 153 11.73 -5.77 -10.52
CA LEU A 153 11.95 -7.21 -10.56
C LEU A 153 13.25 -7.52 -9.80
N GLY A 154 13.17 -7.52 -8.48
CA GLY A 154 14.30 -7.84 -7.62
C GLY A 154 14.66 -9.33 -7.73
N ALA A 155 15.88 -9.65 -8.17
CA ALA A 155 16.37 -11.02 -8.24
C ALA A 155 16.56 -11.71 -6.86
N ALA A 156 16.26 -11.04 -5.74
CA ALA A 156 16.44 -11.62 -4.40
C ALA A 156 15.51 -11.08 -3.28
N THR A 157 14.75 -10.01 -3.51
CA THR A 157 13.88 -9.40 -2.49
C THR A 157 12.53 -9.08 -3.11
N GLN A 158 11.45 -9.43 -2.39
CA GLN A 158 10.05 -9.27 -2.84
C GLN A 158 9.81 -7.92 -3.49
N GLU A 159 9.00 -7.93 -4.56
CA GLU A 159 8.63 -6.81 -5.42
C GLU A 159 8.46 -5.49 -4.64
N THR A 160 9.48 -4.65 -4.67
CA THR A 160 9.47 -3.34 -4.04
C THR A 160 8.95 -2.29 -5.00
N ARG A 161 8.14 -1.36 -4.47
CA ARG A 161 7.77 -0.14 -5.20
C ARG A 161 9.06 0.60 -5.58
N ARG A 162 9.25 0.91 -6.86
CA ARG A 162 10.34 1.76 -7.32
C ARG A 162 9.83 3.17 -7.56
N ARG A 163 10.50 4.17 -6.98
CA ARG A 163 10.29 5.57 -7.36
C ARG A 163 11.11 5.83 -8.62
N ALA A 164 10.49 6.46 -9.61
CA ALA A 164 11.15 6.87 -10.84
C ALA A 164 10.93 8.36 -11.05
N SER A 165 11.94 9.08 -11.56
CA SER A 165 11.79 10.48 -11.92
C SER A 165 10.95 10.60 -13.21
N LEU A 166 10.28 11.74 -13.41
CA LEU A 166 9.52 11.97 -14.64
C LEU A 166 10.41 11.90 -15.90
N ALA A 167 11.67 12.32 -15.77
CA ALA A 167 12.68 12.21 -16.81
C ALA A 167 12.97 10.75 -17.17
N GLU A 168 12.98 9.85 -16.19
CA GLU A 168 13.18 8.43 -16.41
C GLU A 168 11.98 7.74 -17.07
N LEU A 169 10.77 8.21 -16.76
CA LEU A 169 9.54 7.74 -17.39
C LEU A 169 9.39 8.23 -18.84
N THR A 170 10.17 9.25 -19.22
CA THR A 170 10.16 9.91 -20.54
C THR A 170 11.47 9.64 -21.28
N PRO A 171 11.68 8.42 -21.83
CA PRO A 171 12.93 8.07 -22.50
C PRO A 171 13.17 8.85 -23.81
N ARG A 172 12.13 9.52 -24.32
CA ARG A 172 12.16 10.29 -25.56
C ARG A 172 11.44 11.63 -25.38
N PRO A 173 12.10 12.79 -25.59
CA PRO A 173 11.50 14.11 -25.38
C PRO A 173 10.22 14.34 -26.17
N GLU A 174 10.12 13.77 -27.38
CA GLU A 174 8.93 13.88 -28.23
C GLU A 174 7.69 13.17 -27.67
N GLN A 175 7.85 12.33 -26.63
CA GLN A 175 6.75 11.64 -25.95
C GLN A 175 6.35 12.32 -24.63
N ALA A 176 7.05 13.38 -24.19
CA ALA A 176 6.86 13.99 -22.88
C ALA A 176 5.40 14.37 -22.60
N THR A 177 4.77 15.08 -23.54
CA THR A 177 3.36 15.52 -23.39
C THR A 177 2.40 14.33 -23.31
N ALA A 178 2.64 13.26 -24.06
CA ALA A 178 1.82 12.06 -24.01
C ALA A 178 2.02 11.28 -22.69
N VAL A 179 3.25 11.22 -22.20
CA VAL A 179 3.60 10.61 -20.91
C VAL A 179 2.93 11.36 -19.76
N GLU A 180 2.99 12.70 -19.74
CA GLU A 180 2.33 13.54 -18.74
C GLU A 180 0.81 13.37 -18.72
N GLN A 181 0.17 13.30 -19.90
CA GLN A 181 -1.28 13.07 -20.00
C GLN A 181 -1.69 11.71 -19.44
N VAL A 182 -0.93 10.65 -19.75
CA VAL A 182 -1.19 9.31 -19.20
C VAL A 182 -0.94 9.31 -17.69
N LEU A 183 0.16 9.90 -17.21
CA LEU A 183 0.46 10.02 -15.78
C LEU A 183 -0.66 10.75 -15.04
N LYS A 184 -1.14 11.87 -15.57
CA LYS A 184 -2.28 12.59 -14.99
C LYS A 184 -3.50 11.69 -14.86
N THR A 185 -3.82 10.94 -15.90
CA THR A 185 -4.97 9.99 -15.89
C THR A 185 -4.79 8.91 -14.82
N LEU A 186 -3.58 8.35 -14.68
CA LEU A 186 -3.26 7.35 -13.67
C LEU A 186 -3.30 7.92 -12.25
N VAL A 187 -2.85 9.16 -12.06
CA VAL A 187 -2.88 9.87 -10.77
C VAL A 187 -4.31 10.21 -10.36
N ASP A 188 -5.11 10.75 -11.28
CA ASP A 188 -6.52 11.08 -11.04
C ASP A 188 -7.32 9.81 -10.66
N ALA A 189 -6.96 8.65 -11.22
CA ALA A 189 -7.50 7.34 -10.87
C ALA A 189 -6.85 6.68 -9.63
N ARG A 190 -5.91 7.36 -8.97
CA ARG A 190 -5.14 6.86 -7.80
C ARG A 190 -4.36 5.55 -8.06
N LEU A 191 -4.00 5.28 -9.31
CA LEU A 191 -3.17 4.12 -9.69
C LEU A 191 -1.68 4.41 -9.52
N VAL A 192 -1.29 5.68 -9.56
CA VAL A 192 0.08 6.17 -9.31
C VAL A 192 -0.01 7.40 -8.41
N VAL A 193 1.03 7.62 -7.60
CA VAL A 193 1.18 8.83 -6.79
C VAL A 193 2.41 9.59 -7.26
N THR A 194 2.26 10.88 -7.53
CA THR A 194 3.36 11.81 -7.81
C THR A 194 3.59 12.70 -6.59
N SER A 195 4.85 12.97 -6.28
CA SER A 195 5.25 13.98 -5.31
C SER A 195 6.27 14.90 -5.97
N ASP A 196 6.19 16.20 -5.70
CA ASP A 196 7.30 17.09 -6.01
C ASP A 196 8.46 16.76 -5.07
N ASP A 197 9.65 16.52 -5.63
CA ASP A 197 10.89 16.45 -4.86
C ASP A 197 11.14 17.85 -4.27
N SER A 198 10.54 18.12 -3.12
CA SER A 198 10.98 19.19 -2.24
C SER A 198 12.21 18.65 -1.51
N ALA A 199 13.36 18.77 -2.16
CA ALA A 199 14.67 18.65 -1.51
C ALA A 199 14.86 19.75 -0.46
#